data_AF-A0A8H7KXH9-F1
#
_entry.id   AF-A0A8H7KXH9-F1
#
_cell.length_a   1.000
_cell.length_b   1.000
_cell.length_c   1.000
_cell.angle_alpha   90.00
_cell.angle_beta   90.00
_cell.angle_gamma   90.00
#
_symmetry.space_group_name_H-M   'P 1'
#
loop_
_entity.id
_entity.type
_entity.pdbx_description
1 polymer ?
#
loop_
_entity_poly.entity_id
_entity_poly.type
_entity_poly.pdbx_seq_one_letter_code
_entity_poly.pdbx_strand_id
1 'polypeptide(L)'
;MGHLVNIVRPRDARVPHLVDVGYGGLGALSMLQRPLPLAHGAARPAFCAPEEHRLVRAPRPGPSALHATGWCLQVRARPGEPWRTPHWFAEAEYTAADVEWLSFCLSRLRAGPTYDTLMCIRLRELPGGAIARTSVAGARAVRKVGAGREVLERWEWEEEHVDAMRRLCGVQLEEDAVEWVREKPGLALPIRRDIEGAGKGDSE
;
A
#
# COMPACT_ATOMS: atom_id res chain seq x y z
N MET A 1 -0.36 3.33 -11.71
CA MET A 1 -1.08 2.25 -11.02
C MET A 1 -2.53 2.65 -10.93
N GLY A 2 -3.46 1.79 -11.33
CA GLY A 2 -4.89 2.03 -11.13
C GLY A 2 -5.25 1.77 -9.68
N HIS A 3 -6.11 2.61 -9.11
CA HIS A 3 -6.57 2.52 -7.72
C HIS A 3 -7.98 3.08 -7.64
N LEU A 4 -8.84 2.44 -6.85
CA LEU A 4 -10.21 2.89 -6.61
C LEU A 4 -10.34 3.39 -5.18
N VAL A 5 -11.10 4.47 -5.04
CA VAL A 5 -11.45 5.05 -3.75
C VAL A 5 -12.96 5.18 -3.65
N ASN A 6 -13.47 5.21 -2.43
CA ASN A 6 -14.88 5.48 -2.19
C ASN A 6 -15.07 6.92 -1.75
N ILE A 7 -16.03 7.62 -2.35
CA ILE A 7 -16.50 8.92 -1.89
C ILE A 7 -17.86 8.69 -1.23
N VAL A 8 -17.92 8.90 0.08
CA VAL A 8 -19.11 8.61 0.87
C VAL A 8 -19.65 9.91 1.46
N ARG A 9 -20.96 10.15 1.33
CA ARG A 9 -21.64 11.24 2.05
C ARG A 9 -22.55 10.65 3.13
N PRO A 10 -22.08 10.60 4.40
CA PRO A 10 -22.96 10.27 5.53
C PRO A 10 -24.13 11.26 5.61
N ARG A 11 -25.28 10.82 6.13
CA ARG A 11 -26.52 11.62 6.19
C ARG A 11 -26.34 12.99 6.84
N ASP A 12 -25.58 13.06 7.92
CA ASP A 12 -25.40 14.28 8.72
C ASP A 12 -24.10 15.03 8.37
N ALA A 13 -23.35 14.57 7.35
CA ALA A 13 -22.10 15.19 6.95
C ALA A 13 -22.34 16.37 6.00
N ARG A 14 -21.74 17.52 6.32
CA ARG A 14 -21.79 18.72 5.46
C ARG A 14 -21.14 18.52 4.09
N VAL A 15 -20.12 17.67 4.02
CA VAL A 15 -19.35 17.39 2.81
C VAL A 15 -19.15 15.88 2.64
N PRO A 16 -18.96 15.38 1.41
CA PRO A 16 -18.50 14.01 1.18
C PRO A 16 -17.16 13.76 1.86
N HIS A 17 -16.84 12.49 2.07
CA HIS A 17 -15.59 12.05 2.65
C HIS A 17 -14.93 11.03 1.73
N LEU A 18 -13.61 11.14 1.59
CA LEU A 18 -12.77 10.11 1.03
C LEU A 18 -12.65 8.95 2.02
N VAL A 19 -12.92 7.75 1.55
CA VAL A 19 -12.69 6.48 2.24
C VAL A 19 -11.85 5.59 1.34
N ASP A 20 -10.69 5.16 1.85
CA ASP A 20 -9.77 4.31 1.11
C ASP A 20 -9.21 3.22 2.01
N VAL A 21 -9.75 2.02 1.85
CA VAL A 21 -9.32 0.81 2.57
C VAL A 21 -8.55 -0.14 1.67
N GLY A 22 -8.32 0.22 0.40
CA GLY A 22 -7.74 -0.65 -0.62
C GLY A 22 -6.27 -0.35 -0.95
N TYR A 23 -5.75 0.82 -0.57
CA TYR A 23 -4.41 1.25 -0.99
C TYR A 23 -3.26 0.44 -0.37
N GLY A 24 -3.45 -0.11 0.84
CA GLY A 24 -2.42 -0.90 1.55
C GLY A 24 -1.22 -0.10 2.10
N GLY A 25 -0.99 1.13 1.63
CA GLY A 25 0.07 2.05 2.09
C GLY A 25 1.17 2.26 1.05
N LEU A 26 2.08 3.21 1.30
CA LEU A 26 3.20 3.54 0.39
C LEU A 26 4.55 3.29 1.06
N GLY A 27 5.10 2.10 0.86
CA GLY A 27 6.35 1.67 1.50
C GLY A 27 6.22 1.73 3.03
N ALA A 28 7.00 2.60 3.67
CA ALA A 28 6.95 2.81 5.12
C ALA A 28 5.74 3.65 5.58
N LEU A 29 5.07 4.37 4.67
CA LEU A 29 3.96 5.27 5.03
C LEU A 29 2.62 4.54 5.13
N SER A 30 1.83 4.93 6.11
CA SER A 30 0.52 4.36 6.39
C SER A 30 -0.56 4.74 5.36
N MET A 31 -1.55 3.85 5.22
CA MET A 31 -2.79 4.11 4.49
C MET A 31 -3.75 4.99 5.28
N LEU A 32 -4.78 5.51 4.61
CA LEU A 32 -5.85 6.26 5.26
C LEU A 32 -6.72 5.30 6.09
N GLN A 33 -6.71 5.42 7.43
CA GLN A 33 -7.52 4.56 8.30
C GLN A 33 -8.89 5.15 8.63
N ARG A 34 -9.06 6.46 8.51
CA ARG A 34 -10.29 7.16 8.87
C ARG A 34 -10.75 8.07 7.73
N PRO A 35 -12.06 8.21 7.49
CA PRO A 35 -12.59 9.04 6.42
C PRO A 35 -12.07 10.48 6.48
N LEU A 36 -11.60 11.03 5.36
CA LEU A 36 -11.11 12.40 5.29
C LEU A 36 -12.15 13.27 4.57
N PRO A 37 -12.58 14.42 5.12
CA PRO A 37 -13.50 15.31 4.40
C PRO A 37 -12.93 15.66 3.02
N LEU A 38 -13.77 15.56 1.99
CA LEU A 38 -13.41 15.88 0.61
C LEU A 38 -13.39 17.41 0.44
N ALA A 39 -12.37 18.04 1.02
CA ALA A 39 -12.16 19.48 1.02
C ALA A 39 -10.67 19.80 0.84
N HIS A 40 -10.37 20.86 0.09
CA HIS A 40 -8.99 21.28 -0.13
C HIS A 40 -8.37 21.70 1.20
N GLY A 41 -7.19 21.16 1.51
CA GLY A 41 -6.48 21.42 2.76
C GLY A 41 -6.97 20.58 3.95
N ALA A 42 -8.00 19.74 3.79
CA ALA A 42 -8.42 18.82 4.85
C ALA A 42 -7.25 17.89 5.21
N ALA A 43 -6.83 17.91 6.47
CA ALA A 43 -5.68 17.16 6.95
C ALA A 43 -6.01 16.43 8.26
N ARG A 44 -5.25 15.36 8.55
CA ARG A 44 -5.30 14.67 9.84
C ARG A 44 -4.05 13.87 10.14
N PRO A 45 -3.80 13.59 11.43
CA PRO A 45 -2.87 12.54 11.82
C PRO A 45 -3.29 11.19 11.23
N ALA A 46 -2.31 10.43 10.77
CA ALA A 46 -2.47 9.03 10.45
C ALA A 46 -2.48 8.19 11.75
N PHE A 47 -2.79 6.89 11.63
CA PHE A 47 -2.73 5.99 12.78
C PHE A 47 -1.29 5.67 13.24
N CYS A 48 -0.31 5.85 12.36
CA CYS A 48 1.11 5.76 12.69
C CYS A 48 1.69 7.15 12.97
N ALA A 49 1.41 7.74 14.14
CA ALA A 49 2.01 9.02 14.50
C ALA A 49 3.55 8.99 14.38
N PRO A 50 4.21 10.06 13.91
CA PRO A 50 3.67 11.40 13.62
C PRO A 50 3.24 11.60 12.16
N GLU A 51 2.93 10.54 11.41
CA GLU A 51 2.51 10.66 10.01
C GLU A 51 1.20 11.43 9.87
N GLU A 52 1.04 12.11 8.73
CA GLU A 52 -0.16 12.90 8.44
C GLU A 52 -0.63 12.66 7.00
N HIS A 53 -1.95 12.72 6.83
CA HIS A 53 -2.62 12.72 5.53
C HIS A 53 -3.26 14.07 5.26
N ARG A 54 -3.29 14.49 3.99
CA ARG A 54 -4.11 15.63 3.56
C ARG A 54 -4.69 15.45 2.16
N LEU A 55 -5.76 16.18 1.88
CA LEU A 55 -6.32 16.31 0.54
C LEU A 55 -6.01 17.68 -0.05
N VAL A 56 -5.53 17.68 -1.29
CA VAL A 56 -5.26 18.91 -2.05
C VAL A 56 -5.97 18.78 -3.39
N ARG A 57 -6.81 19.77 -3.70
CA ARG A 57 -7.36 19.93 -5.04
C ARG A 57 -6.29 20.47 -5.98
N ALA A 58 -5.88 19.70 -6.97
CA ALA A 58 -4.77 20.02 -7.86
C ALA A 58 -4.90 19.32 -9.24
N PRO A 59 -4.18 19.82 -10.26
CA PRO A 59 -4.03 19.11 -11.53
C PRO A 59 -3.42 17.72 -11.34
N ARG A 60 -3.70 16.81 -12.27
CA ARG A 60 -3.08 15.48 -12.29
C ARG A 60 -1.54 15.62 -12.37
N PRO A 61 -0.76 14.93 -11.51
CA PRO A 61 0.69 14.92 -11.62
C PRO A 61 1.14 14.18 -12.91
N GLY A 62 2.11 14.75 -13.63
CA GLY A 62 2.81 14.10 -14.75
C GLY A 62 2.52 14.70 -16.14
N PRO A 63 3.24 14.24 -17.18
CA PRO A 63 3.30 14.88 -18.50
C PRO A 63 2.03 14.72 -19.35
N SER A 64 1.13 13.79 -18.98
CA SER A 64 -0.17 13.56 -19.65
C SER A 64 -1.32 14.25 -18.89
N ALA A 65 -1.02 15.33 -18.16
CA ALA A 65 -2.03 16.10 -17.46
C ALA A 65 -2.89 16.86 -18.49
N LEU A 66 -3.93 16.18 -19.01
CA LEU A 66 -5.15 16.88 -19.38
C LEU A 66 -5.49 17.82 -18.22
N HIS A 67 -5.87 19.07 -18.49
CA HIS A 67 -6.10 20.14 -17.49
C HIS A 67 -7.20 19.84 -16.44
N ALA A 68 -7.63 18.58 -16.32
CA ALA A 68 -8.51 18.08 -15.28
C ALA A 68 -7.91 18.32 -13.90
N THR A 69 -8.63 19.12 -13.11
CA THR A 69 -8.39 19.26 -11.68
C THR A 69 -9.09 18.11 -10.95
N GLY A 70 -8.37 17.46 -10.05
CA GLY A 70 -8.91 16.41 -9.19
C GLY A 70 -8.35 16.51 -7.78
N TRP A 71 -8.29 15.39 -7.09
CA TRP A 71 -7.87 15.30 -5.70
C TRP A 71 -6.55 14.52 -5.58
N CYS A 72 -5.57 15.14 -4.94
CA CYS A 72 -4.34 14.49 -4.49
C CYS A 72 -4.51 14.08 -3.03
N LEU A 73 -4.55 12.78 -2.73
CA LEU A 73 -4.26 12.31 -1.39
C LEU A 73 -2.75 12.43 -1.18
N GLN A 74 -2.34 13.13 -0.14
CA GLN A 74 -0.95 13.33 0.20
C GLN A 74 -0.64 12.78 1.59
N VAL A 75 0.58 12.28 1.77
CA VAL A 75 1.10 11.77 3.03
C VAL A 75 2.51 12.29 3.29
N ARG A 76 2.86 12.54 4.56
CA ARG A 76 4.23 12.83 4.99
C ARG A 76 4.57 12.04 6.25
N ALA A 77 5.86 11.76 6.46
CA ALA A 77 6.27 10.94 7.60
C ALA A 77 6.25 11.74 8.92
N ARG A 78 6.59 13.03 8.86
CA ARG A 78 6.64 13.94 10.01
C ARG A 78 6.25 15.37 9.61
N PRO A 79 5.81 16.21 10.56
CA PRO A 79 5.69 17.65 10.33
C PRO A 79 7.00 18.26 9.83
N GLY A 80 6.92 19.12 8.82
CA GLY A 80 8.08 19.76 8.19
C GLY A 80 8.71 18.96 7.05
N GLU A 81 8.44 17.66 6.93
CA GLU A 81 8.91 16.87 5.79
C GLU A 81 8.06 17.08 4.52
N PRO A 82 8.64 16.85 3.32
CA PRO A 82 7.91 16.97 2.07
C PRO A 82 6.69 16.05 1.98
N TRP A 83 5.62 16.57 1.40
CA TRP A 83 4.43 15.78 1.06
C TRP A 83 4.71 14.88 -0.14
N ARG A 84 4.29 13.62 -0.04
CA ARG A 84 4.28 12.65 -1.13
C ARG A 84 2.85 12.42 -1.58
N THR A 85 2.62 12.26 -2.88
CA THR A 85 1.29 12.03 -3.47
C THR A 85 1.15 10.55 -3.87
N PRO A 86 0.66 9.66 -2.97
CA PRO A 86 0.46 8.25 -3.24
C PRO A 86 -0.46 7.97 -4.43
N HIS A 87 -1.52 8.75 -4.60
CA HIS A 87 -2.38 8.68 -5.76
C HIS A 87 -3.18 9.98 -5.96
N TRP A 88 -3.66 10.16 -7.18
CA TRP A 88 -4.58 11.21 -7.61
C TRP A 88 -5.88 10.54 -8.08
N PHE A 89 -7.03 11.17 -7.85
CA PHE A 89 -8.33 10.69 -8.31
C PHE A 89 -9.24 11.83 -8.76
N ALA A 90 -10.21 11.50 -9.61
CA ALA A 90 -11.32 12.36 -9.98
C ALA A 90 -12.59 11.91 -9.24
N GLU A 91 -13.64 12.73 -9.27
CA GLU A 91 -14.95 12.40 -8.69
C GLU A 91 -15.87 11.67 -9.68
N ALA A 92 -15.32 11.18 -10.80
CA ALA A 92 -16.07 10.40 -11.77
C ALA A 92 -16.57 9.10 -11.13
N GLU A 93 -17.86 8.81 -11.33
CA GLU A 93 -18.46 7.55 -10.91
C GLU A 93 -18.09 6.42 -11.89
N TYR A 94 -17.88 5.24 -11.36
CA TYR A 94 -17.52 4.04 -12.11
C TYR A 94 -18.56 2.95 -11.87
N THR A 95 -18.90 2.23 -12.93
CA THR A 95 -19.83 1.09 -12.88
C THR A 95 -19.12 -0.19 -12.44
N ALA A 96 -19.89 -1.24 -12.12
CA ALA A 96 -19.31 -2.55 -11.83
C ALA A 96 -18.45 -3.09 -12.99
N ALA A 97 -18.85 -2.84 -14.24
CA ALA A 97 -18.10 -3.23 -15.42
C ALA A 97 -16.75 -2.49 -15.51
N ASP A 98 -16.72 -1.20 -15.17
CA ASP A 98 -15.46 -0.43 -15.12
C ASP A 98 -14.51 -0.98 -14.05
N VAL A 99 -15.04 -1.37 -12.89
CA VAL A 99 -14.27 -1.97 -11.79
C VAL A 99 -13.71 -3.32 -12.18
N GLU A 100 -14.52 -4.19 -12.81
CA GLU A 100 -14.08 -5.49 -13.31
C GLU A 100 -12.98 -5.34 -14.37
N TRP A 101 -13.19 -4.43 -15.32
CA TRP A 101 -12.20 -4.12 -16.35
C TRP A 101 -10.88 -3.64 -15.74
N LEU A 102 -10.94 -2.71 -14.77
CA LEU A 102 -9.76 -2.24 -14.06
C LEU A 102 -9.04 -3.38 -13.33
N SER A 103 -9.80 -4.23 -12.62
CA SER A 103 -9.26 -5.39 -11.91
C SER A 103 -8.56 -6.36 -12.86
N PHE A 104 -9.17 -6.68 -14.01
CA PHE A 104 -8.57 -7.48 -15.05
C PHE A 104 -7.26 -6.87 -15.55
N CYS A 105 -7.26 -5.58 -15.90
CA CYS A 105 -6.05 -4.89 -16.36
C CYS A 105 -4.92 -4.96 -15.31
N LEU A 106 -5.21 -4.68 -14.04
CA LEU A 106 -4.21 -4.70 -12.96
C LEU A 106 -3.70 -6.12 -12.65
N SER A 107 -4.56 -7.14 -12.77
CA SER A 107 -4.19 -8.54 -12.55
C SER A 107 -3.38 -9.13 -13.70
N ARG A 108 -3.41 -8.50 -14.89
CA ARG A 108 -2.70 -8.94 -16.09
C ARG A 108 -1.47 -8.08 -16.42
N LEU A 109 -1.31 -6.94 -15.75
CA LEU A 109 -0.18 -6.04 -15.98
C LEU A 109 1.11 -6.61 -15.40
N ARG A 110 1.93 -7.21 -16.25
CA ARG A 110 3.21 -7.85 -15.87
C ARG A 110 4.21 -6.95 -15.12
N ALA A 111 4.11 -5.63 -15.27
CA ALA A 111 5.00 -4.67 -14.63
C ALA A 111 4.47 -4.14 -13.28
N GLY A 112 3.32 -4.63 -12.81
CA GLY A 112 2.68 -4.18 -11.57
C GLY A 112 3.02 -5.07 -10.38
N PRO A 113 3.06 -4.52 -9.15
CA PRO A 113 3.32 -5.30 -7.93
C PRO A 113 2.23 -6.35 -7.64
N THR A 114 1.07 -6.26 -8.30
CA THR A 114 -0.03 -7.21 -8.17
C THR A 114 0.16 -8.48 -9.01
N TYR A 115 1.17 -8.53 -9.89
CA TYR A 115 1.37 -9.66 -10.81
C TYR A 115 2.34 -10.73 -10.26
N ASP A 116 3.39 -10.31 -9.57
CA ASP A 116 4.51 -11.16 -9.16
C ASP A 116 4.91 -11.00 -7.69
N THR A 117 4.18 -10.22 -6.90
CA THR A 117 4.46 -10.07 -5.47
C THR A 117 3.31 -10.63 -4.65
N LEU A 118 3.61 -11.65 -3.85
CA LEU A 118 2.72 -12.08 -2.78
C LEU A 118 2.79 -11.05 -1.65
N MET A 119 1.63 -10.46 -1.31
CA MET A 119 1.53 -9.39 -0.33
C MET A 119 0.25 -9.53 0.49
N CYS A 120 0.39 -9.39 1.81
CA CYS A 120 -0.71 -9.23 2.73
C CYS A 120 -0.45 -8.08 3.70
N ILE A 121 -1.48 -7.28 3.95
CA ILE A 121 -1.42 -6.18 4.92
C ILE A 121 -2.60 -6.31 5.85
N ARG A 122 -2.32 -6.37 7.15
CA ARG A 122 -3.34 -6.43 8.21
C ARG A 122 -3.19 -5.24 9.14
N LEU A 123 -4.32 -4.59 9.44
CA LEU A 123 -4.42 -3.64 10.54
C LEU A 123 -5.05 -4.33 11.74
N ARG A 124 -4.51 -4.07 12.94
CA ARG A 124 -5.05 -4.58 14.20
C ARG A 124 -4.99 -3.48 15.26
N GLU A 125 -6.11 -3.26 15.92
CA GLU A 125 -6.15 -2.44 17.12
C GLU A 125 -5.52 -3.19 18.30
N LEU A 126 -4.64 -2.52 19.02
CA LEU A 126 -3.95 -3.01 20.20
C LEU A 126 -4.66 -2.50 21.47
N PRO A 127 -4.42 -3.12 22.64
CA PRO A 127 -4.83 -2.55 23.91
C PRO A 127 -4.37 -1.09 24.03
N GLY A 128 -5.28 -0.19 24.41
CA GLY A 128 -5.02 1.25 24.49
C GLY A 128 -5.28 2.02 23.18
N GLY A 129 -5.85 1.39 22.15
CA GLY A 129 -6.35 2.07 20.93
C GLY A 129 -5.27 2.39 19.88
N ALA A 130 -4.02 2.00 20.12
CA ALA A 130 -2.97 2.07 19.11
C ALA A 130 -3.24 1.07 17.98
N ILE A 131 -2.89 1.41 16.74
CA ILE A 131 -3.09 0.52 15.59
C ILE A 131 -1.73 -0.03 15.13
N ALA A 132 -1.64 -1.34 15.04
CA ALA A 132 -0.54 -2.05 14.41
C ALA A 132 -0.84 -2.33 12.94
N ARG A 133 0.12 -2.03 12.06
CA ARG A 133 0.14 -2.51 10.67
C ARG A 133 1.15 -3.63 10.55
N THR A 134 0.70 -4.81 10.17
CA THR A 134 1.56 -5.93 9.78
C THR A 134 1.54 -6.04 8.26
N SER A 135 2.72 -6.06 7.64
CA SER A 135 2.91 -6.23 6.21
C SER A 135 3.79 -7.45 5.97
N VAL A 136 3.24 -8.44 5.27
CA VAL A 136 3.91 -9.66 4.82
C VAL A 136 4.06 -9.50 3.31
N ALA A 137 5.28 -9.26 2.83
CA ALA A 137 5.52 -9.05 1.40
C ALA A 137 6.98 -9.32 1.04
N GLY A 138 7.20 -9.90 -0.15
CA GLY A 138 8.54 -10.32 -0.57
C GLY A 138 9.12 -11.34 0.42
N ALA A 139 10.35 -11.13 0.89
CA ALA A 139 11.07 -12.06 1.77
C ALA A 139 10.99 -11.74 3.29
N ARG A 140 10.00 -10.94 3.73
CA ARG A 140 9.90 -10.54 5.16
C ARG A 140 8.53 -10.08 5.61
N ALA A 141 8.30 -10.21 6.91
CA ALA A 141 7.20 -9.61 7.64
C ALA A 141 7.68 -8.40 8.45
N VAL A 142 6.93 -7.32 8.41
CA VAL A 142 7.23 -6.08 9.13
C VAL A 142 6.00 -5.66 9.91
N ARG A 143 6.20 -5.26 11.17
CA ARG A 143 5.17 -4.62 11.98
C ARG A 143 5.52 -3.18 12.26
N LYS A 144 4.49 -2.34 12.24
CA LYS A 144 4.60 -0.90 12.51
C LYS A 144 3.55 -0.49 13.54
N VAL A 145 3.98 0.25 14.56
CA VAL A 145 3.13 0.86 15.59
C VAL A 145 3.67 2.26 15.87
N GLY A 146 2.85 3.29 15.65
CA GLY A 146 3.33 4.68 15.69
C GLY A 146 4.50 4.89 14.73
N ALA A 147 5.58 5.48 15.23
CA ALA A 147 6.83 5.68 14.49
C ALA A 147 7.75 4.43 14.49
N GLY A 148 7.47 3.47 15.38
CA GLY A 148 8.26 2.25 15.53
C GLY A 148 8.01 1.27 14.39
N ARG A 149 9.09 0.64 13.91
CA ARG A 149 9.06 -0.38 12.86
C ARG A 149 9.98 -1.52 13.25
N GLU A 150 9.43 -2.73 13.27
CA GLU A 150 10.15 -3.97 13.57
C GLU A 150 10.02 -4.96 12.41
N VAL A 151 11.10 -5.66 12.09
CA VAL A 151 11.04 -6.85 11.24
C VAL A 151 10.66 -8.00 12.16
N LEU A 152 9.54 -8.65 11.89
CA LEU A 152 9.08 -9.78 12.68
C LEU A 152 9.86 -11.03 12.30
N GLU A 153 9.89 -11.33 11.00
CA GLU A 153 10.41 -12.58 10.47
C GLU A 153 10.93 -12.36 9.03
N ARG A 154 11.84 -13.23 8.59
CA ARG A 154 12.37 -13.32 7.22
C ARG A 154 12.30 -14.77 6.79
N TRP A 155 12.19 -14.98 5.49
CA TRP A 155 12.14 -16.32 4.90
C TRP A 155 12.96 -16.37 3.63
N GLU A 156 13.35 -17.58 3.26
CA GLU A 156 14.02 -17.88 2.00
C GLU A 156 13.06 -18.60 1.04
N TRP A 157 12.06 -19.31 1.58
CA TRP A 157 11.16 -20.17 0.82
C TRP A 157 9.72 -19.64 0.83
N GLU A 158 8.95 -19.97 -0.22
CA GLU A 158 7.57 -19.50 -0.38
C GLU A 158 6.63 -20.14 0.63
N GLU A 159 6.90 -21.37 1.07
CA GLU A 159 6.09 -22.06 2.08
C GLU A 159 6.12 -21.31 3.42
N GLU A 160 7.28 -20.75 3.78
CA GLU A 160 7.44 -19.91 4.96
C GLU A 160 6.67 -18.58 4.79
N HIS A 161 6.63 -18.05 3.56
CA HIS A 161 5.84 -16.87 3.22
C HIS A 161 4.33 -17.12 3.42
N VAL A 162 3.82 -18.23 2.88
CA VAL A 162 2.41 -18.64 3.01
C VAL A 162 2.06 -18.89 4.48
N ASP A 163 2.94 -19.57 5.23
CA ASP A 163 2.75 -19.76 6.67
C ASP A 163 2.70 -18.41 7.44
N ALA A 164 3.59 -17.47 7.10
CA ALA A 164 3.60 -16.14 7.69
C ALA A 164 2.31 -15.37 7.37
N MET A 165 1.78 -15.43 6.14
CA MET A 165 0.48 -14.83 5.81
C MET A 165 -0.65 -15.41 6.66
N ARG A 166 -0.66 -16.73 6.86
CA ARG A 166 -1.63 -17.40 7.72
C ARG A 166 -1.52 -16.95 9.17
N ARG A 167 -0.34 -17.06 9.78
CA ARG A 167 -0.15 -16.74 11.21
C ARG A 167 -0.31 -15.26 11.52
N LEU A 168 0.29 -14.38 10.70
CA LEU A 168 0.38 -12.95 11.00
C LEU A 168 -0.82 -12.17 10.47
N CYS A 169 -1.36 -12.58 9.32
CA CYS A 169 -2.47 -11.89 8.67
C CYS A 169 -3.80 -12.64 8.73
N GLY A 170 -3.82 -13.92 9.10
CA GLY A 170 -5.05 -14.71 9.15
C GLY A 170 -5.60 -15.08 7.78
N VAL A 171 -4.75 -15.09 6.75
CA VAL A 171 -5.13 -15.47 5.38
C VAL A 171 -4.89 -16.96 5.18
N GLN A 172 -5.95 -17.68 4.83
CA GLN A 172 -5.86 -19.08 4.40
C GLN A 172 -5.94 -19.11 2.88
N LEU A 173 -4.92 -19.65 2.22
CA LEU A 173 -4.96 -19.92 0.79
C LEU A 173 -5.58 -21.31 0.54
N GLU A 174 -6.32 -21.43 -0.56
CA GLU A 174 -6.81 -22.72 -1.06
C GLU A 174 -5.63 -23.59 -1.54
N GLU A 175 -5.79 -24.92 -1.54
CA GLU A 175 -4.73 -25.87 -1.89
C GLU A 175 -4.08 -25.56 -3.25
N ASP A 176 -4.90 -25.38 -4.30
CA ASP A 176 -4.43 -25.05 -5.65
C ASP A 176 -3.63 -23.73 -5.69
N ALA A 177 -3.96 -22.75 -4.83
CA ALA A 177 -3.23 -21.50 -4.75
C ALA A 177 -1.88 -21.68 -4.04
N VAL A 178 -1.82 -22.57 -3.04
CA VAL A 178 -0.56 -22.95 -2.39
C VAL A 178 0.35 -23.69 -3.38
N GLU A 179 -0.19 -24.64 -4.14
CA GLU A 179 0.57 -25.35 -5.18
C GLU A 179 1.13 -24.38 -6.22
N TRP A 180 0.30 -23.46 -6.73
CA TRP A 180 0.75 -22.45 -7.68
C TRP A 180 1.88 -21.56 -7.14
N VAL A 181 1.82 -21.17 -5.86
CA VAL A 181 2.87 -20.38 -5.22
C VAL A 181 4.18 -21.17 -5.13
N ARG A 182 4.13 -22.47 -4.80
CA ARG A 182 5.33 -23.34 -4.77
C ARG A 182 5.98 -23.50 -6.14
N GLU A 183 5.18 -23.60 -7.19
CA GLU A 183 5.66 -23.79 -8.56
C GLU A 183 6.28 -22.53 -9.19
N LYS A 184 6.11 -21.35 -8.56
CA LYS A 184 6.66 -20.08 -9.03
C LYS A 184 7.89 -19.65 -8.23
N PRO A 185 9.11 -19.94 -8.71
CA PRO A 185 10.33 -19.41 -8.08
C PRO A 185 10.39 -17.88 -8.20
N GLY A 186 10.51 -17.19 -7.06
CA GLY A 186 10.88 -15.77 -6.98
C GLY A 186 9.76 -14.77 -6.65
N LEU A 187 8.62 -15.22 -6.11
CA LEU A 187 7.55 -14.32 -5.61
C LEU A 187 7.96 -13.67 -4.27
N ALA A 188 8.56 -14.43 -3.37
CA ALA A 188 9.53 -14.00 -2.37
C ALA A 188 10.86 -13.87 -3.10
N LEU A 189 11.16 -12.67 -3.57
CA LEU A 189 12.43 -12.36 -4.24
C LEU A 189 13.60 -13.09 -3.55
N PRO A 190 14.37 -13.93 -4.26
CA PRO A 190 15.68 -14.31 -3.74
C PRO A 190 16.47 -13.01 -3.57
N ILE A 191 17.09 -12.84 -2.41
CA ILE A 191 18.20 -11.89 -2.28
C ILE A 191 19.14 -12.25 -3.42
N ARG A 192 19.31 -11.35 -4.40
CA ARG A 192 20.43 -11.44 -5.33
C ARG A 192 21.69 -11.41 -4.47
N ARG A 193 22.28 -12.59 -4.22
CA ARG A 193 23.60 -12.76 -3.59
C ARG A 193 24.71 -12.39 -4.60
N ASP A 194 24.52 -11.34 -5.39
CA ASP A 194 25.45 -10.98 -6.46
C ASP A 194 25.78 -9.48 -6.43
N ILE A 195 26.14 -8.93 -5.26
CA ILE A 195 27.06 -7.78 -5.15
C ILE A 195 27.95 -7.98 -3.90
N GLU A 196 28.52 -9.17 -3.73
CA GLU A 196 29.76 -9.36 -2.98
C GLU A 196 30.78 -9.94 -3.95
N GLY A 197 31.40 -9.05 -4.73
CA GLY A 197 32.30 -9.46 -5.82
C GLY A 197 32.72 -8.36 -6.78
N ALA A 198 32.67 -7.08 -6.39
CA ALA A 198 33.51 -6.07 -7.03
C ALA A 198 34.79 -6.00 -6.18
N GLY A 199 35.73 -6.86 -6.52
CA GLY A 199 37.01 -6.98 -5.84
C GLY A 199 37.73 -5.65 -5.76
N LYS A 200 38.44 -5.51 -4.64
CA LYS A 200 39.74 -4.83 -4.59
C LYS A 200 40.52 -5.15 -5.86
N GLY A 201 40.88 -4.10 -6.59
CA GLY A 201 41.97 -4.07 -7.54
C GLY A 201 42.74 -2.79 -7.29
N ASP A 202 43.73 -2.89 -6.40
CA ASP A 202 44.78 -1.89 -6.26
C ASP A 202 45.65 -1.88 -7.53
N SER A 203 46.06 -0.67 -7.93
CA SER A 203 47.33 -0.32 -8.61
C SER A 203 47.79 -1.09 -9.85
N GLU A 204 47.81 -0.41 -11.00
CA GLU A 204 49.03 0.20 -11.58
C GLU A 204 48.66 1.36 -12.52
#